data_AF-A0A1R1LLV9-F1
#
_entry.id   AF-A0A1R1LLV9-F1
#
_cell.length_a   1.000
_cell.length_b   1.000
_cell.length_c   1.000
_cell.angle_alpha   90.00
_cell.angle_beta   90.00
_cell.angle_gamma   90.00
#
_symmetry.space_group_name_H-M   'P 1'
#
loop_
_entity.id
_entity.type
_entity.pdbx_description
1 polymer ?
#
loop_
_entity_poly.entity_id
_entity_poly.type
_entity_poly.pdbx_seq_one_letter_code
_entity_poly.pdbx_strand_id
1 'polypeptide(L)'
;MAVAQQLTKKAKACLAKKSEIPMSPLYHMGMAAQFKKESHLKYVQDALNFLACKAQVKLPFSEDDKEFLVEVYEAFWWGGLWVGYPEAAKLASHYVSMEGNTKSNPLMVDPTIYREAPIVIETMKAMKRYILEQKKNNRNFQNIKCSDNAFDQKPYARKLWNMNENTQGRMVKDGVLRSPQNNTRLHRADGHFYLNTITKESGNSLSTTWRIDSYYDFEPFEKQQYYTNISLGAINLIIYDGLSEYMVRLGVAKPFWYRMEWKEVWNNT
;
A
#
# COMPACT_ATOMS: atom_id res chain seq x y z
N MET A 1 23.99 -7.71 32.30
CA MET A 1 25.08 -8.41 31.57
C MET A 1 24.56 -9.34 30.45
N ALA A 2 23.53 -10.17 30.68
CA ALA A 2 23.00 -11.09 29.66
C ALA A 2 22.45 -10.43 28.37
N VAL A 3 21.76 -9.29 28.48
CA VAL A 3 21.18 -8.56 27.33
C VAL A 3 22.27 -8.02 26.39
N ALA A 4 23.34 -7.44 26.95
CA ALA A 4 24.45 -6.92 26.16
C ALA A 4 25.18 -8.04 25.40
N GLN A 5 25.46 -9.17 26.05
CA GLN A 5 26.07 -10.34 25.40
C GLN A 5 25.20 -10.92 24.29
N GLN A 6 23.88 -10.97 24.48
CA GLN A 6 22.92 -11.42 23.47
C GLN A 6 22.88 -10.48 22.26
N LEU A 7 22.93 -9.16 22.48
CA LEU A 7 23.01 -8.16 21.41
C LEU A 7 24.33 -8.27 20.63
N THR A 8 25.46 -8.42 21.33
CA THR A 8 26.77 -8.64 20.68
C THR A 8 26.77 -9.92 19.84
N LYS A 9 26.16 -11.01 20.32
CA LYS A 9 26.05 -12.26 19.55
C LYS A 9 25.21 -12.08 18.28
N LYS A 10 24.06 -11.39 18.37
CA LYS A 10 23.21 -11.08 17.21
C LYS A 10 23.91 -10.19 16.20
N ALA A 11 24.61 -9.14 16.66
CA ALA A 11 25.39 -8.26 15.80
C ALA A 11 26.52 -9.00 15.07
N LYS A 12 27.29 -9.85 15.77
CA LYS A 12 28.33 -10.69 15.16
C LYS A 12 27.76 -11.65 14.12
N ALA A 13 26.64 -12.32 14.44
CA ALA A 13 25.96 -13.20 13.48
C ALA A 13 25.44 -12.43 12.26
N CYS A 14 25.04 -11.17 12.43
CA CYS A 14 24.63 -10.30 11.33
C CYS A 14 25.80 -9.92 10.42
N LEU A 15 26.90 -9.49 11.01
CA LEU A 15 28.12 -9.12 10.28
C LEU A 15 28.75 -10.33 9.55
N ALA A 16 28.59 -11.54 10.08
CA ALA A 16 29.00 -12.77 9.40
C ALA A 16 28.19 -13.06 8.12
N LYS A 17 27.01 -12.44 7.96
CA LYS A 17 26.19 -12.50 6.74
C LYS A 17 26.46 -11.33 5.79
N LYS A 18 27.58 -10.63 5.94
CA LYS A 18 27.94 -9.51 5.07
C LYS A 18 27.83 -9.96 3.61
N SER A 19 27.04 -9.21 2.86
CA SER A 19 26.91 -9.34 1.42
C SER A 19 27.53 -8.10 0.77
N GLU A 20 28.03 -8.24 -0.45
CA GLU A 20 28.40 -7.09 -1.27
C GLU A 20 27.12 -6.35 -1.67
N ILE A 21 27.17 -5.02 -1.64
CA ILE A 21 26.05 -4.19 -2.08
C ILE A 21 26.14 -4.09 -3.61
N PRO A 22 25.17 -4.63 -4.36
CA PRO A 22 25.20 -4.57 -5.81
C PRO A 22 25.01 -3.12 -6.26
N MET A 23 25.80 -2.70 -7.25
CA MET A 23 25.47 -1.50 -8.02
C MET A 23 24.27 -1.79 -8.92
N SER A 24 23.43 -0.80 -9.18
CA SER A 24 22.35 -0.87 -10.17
C SER A 24 21.33 -2.01 -9.94
N PRO A 25 20.55 -2.01 -8.84
CA PRO A 25 19.50 -2.98 -8.56
C PRO A 25 18.55 -3.21 -9.74
N LEU A 26 18.20 -2.15 -10.48
CA LEU A 26 17.37 -2.21 -11.69
C LEU A 26 17.94 -3.17 -12.73
N TYR A 27 19.25 -3.14 -12.99
CA TYR A 27 19.90 -4.05 -13.94
C TYR A 27 19.78 -5.49 -13.46
N HIS A 28 20.11 -5.77 -12.20
CA HIS A 28 20.04 -7.12 -11.65
C HIS A 28 18.61 -7.69 -11.64
N MET A 29 17.63 -6.87 -11.26
CA MET A 29 16.23 -7.23 -11.29
C MET A 29 15.71 -7.44 -12.71
N GLY A 30 16.12 -6.61 -13.67
CA GLY A 30 15.80 -6.76 -15.09
C GLY A 30 16.38 -8.05 -15.67
N MET A 31 17.65 -8.36 -15.36
CA MET A 31 18.29 -9.62 -15.77
C MET A 31 17.57 -10.85 -15.23
N ALA A 32 17.10 -10.76 -13.98
CA ALA A 32 16.32 -11.81 -13.35
C ALA A 32 14.94 -11.97 -14.00
N ALA A 33 14.21 -10.85 -14.21
CA ALA A 33 12.86 -10.86 -14.77
C ALA A 33 12.81 -11.33 -16.23
N GLN A 34 13.72 -10.83 -17.07
CA GLN A 34 13.68 -11.08 -18.52
C GLN A 34 14.42 -12.37 -18.92
N PHE A 35 15.54 -12.67 -18.27
CA PHE A 35 16.41 -13.80 -18.65
C PHE A 35 16.41 -14.94 -17.63
N LYS A 36 15.57 -14.87 -16.58
CA LYS A 36 15.46 -15.90 -15.51
C LYS A 36 16.79 -16.21 -14.84
N LYS A 37 17.70 -15.24 -14.76
CA LYS A 37 19.01 -15.41 -14.12
C LYS A 37 18.89 -15.28 -12.59
N GLU A 38 18.61 -16.40 -11.93
CA GLU A 38 18.42 -16.45 -10.47
C GLU A 38 19.61 -15.90 -9.66
N SER A 39 20.84 -16.02 -10.18
CA SER A 39 22.03 -15.47 -9.53
C SER A 39 21.99 -13.95 -9.35
N HIS A 40 21.42 -13.21 -10.31
CA HIS A 40 21.25 -11.76 -10.19
C HIS A 40 20.20 -11.40 -9.14
N LEU A 41 19.09 -12.14 -9.09
CA LEU A 41 18.08 -11.96 -8.04
C LEU A 41 18.67 -12.26 -6.67
N LYS A 42 19.39 -13.38 -6.55
CA LYS A 42 20.05 -13.78 -5.30
C LYS A 42 20.98 -12.69 -4.79
N TYR A 43 21.71 -12.03 -5.68
CA TYR A 43 22.63 -10.97 -5.31
C TYR A 43 21.91 -9.78 -4.65
N VAL A 44 20.81 -9.30 -5.25
CA VAL A 44 19.96 -8.25 -4.66
C VAL A 44 19.30 -8.72 -3.36
N GLN A 45 18.81 -9.97 -3.33
CA GLN A 45 18.13 -10.53 -2.17
C GLN A 45 19.07 -10.68 -0.96
N ASP A 46 20.31 -11.11 -1.17
CA ASP A 46 21.31 -11.27 -0.11
C ASP A 46 21.69 -9.91 0.49
N ALA A 47 21.83 -8.87 -0.34
CA ALA A 47 22.03 -7.50 0.11
C ALA A 47 20.84 -6.99 0.95
N LEU A 48 19.60 -7.14 0.48
CA LEU A 48 18.39 -6.78 1.24
C LEU A 48 18.30 -7.54 2.57
N ASN A 49 18.62 -8.83 2.58
CA ASN A 49 18.62 -9.65 3.80
C ASN A 49 19.67 -9.17 4.81
N PHE A 50 20.86 -8.79 4.33
CA PHE A 50 21.92 -8.24 5.17
C PHE A 50 21.49 -6.88 5.76
N LEU A 51 20.93 -5.98 4.95
CA LEU A 51 20.44 -4.68 5.41
C LEU A 51 19.26 -4.80 6.37
N ALA A 52 18.31 -5.71 6.12
CA ALA A 52 17.24 -6.04 7.05
C ALA A 52 17.80 -6.50 8.40
N CYS A 53 18.82 -7.36 8.37
CA CYS A 53 19.50 -7.80 9.58
C CYS A 53 20.17 -6.63 10.31
N LYS A 54 20.87 -5.73 9.59
CA LYS A 54 21.49 -4.52 10.18
C LYS A 54 20.45 -3.65 10.88
N ALA A 55 19.31 -3.40 10.24
CA ALA A 55 18.21 -2.64 10.84
C ALA A 55 17.67 -3.31 12.12
N GLN A 56 17.43 -4.62 12.09
CA GLN A 56 16.94 -5.38 13.26
C GLN A 56 17.87 -5.32 14.47
N VAL A 57 19.19 -5.29 14.25
CA VAL A 57 20.19 -5.20 15.33
C VAL A 57 20.74 -3.79 15.54
N LYS A 58 20.17 -2.79 14.86
CA LYS A 58 20.55 -1.37 14.94
C LYS A 58 22.03 -1.11 14.65
N LEU A 59 22.58 -1.83 13.66
CA LEU A 59 23.93 -1.56 13.16
C LEU A 59 23.95 -0.31 12.27
N PRO A 60 25.07 0.44 12.21
CA PRO A 60 25.21 1.60 11.34
C PRO A 60 25.10 1.25 9.85
N PHE A 61 24.48 2.12 9.06
CA PHE A 61 24.39 2.03 7.61
C PHE A 61 25.42 2.97 6.97
N SER A 62 26.13 2.50 5.94
CA SER A 62 26.96 3.36 5.09
C SER A 62 26.11 4.17 4.12
N GLU A 63 26.73 5.10 3.40
CA GLU A 63 26.05 5.80 2.30
C GLU A 63 25.71 4.84 1.16
N ASP A 64 26.61 3.90 0.80
CA ASP A 64 26.31 2.87 -0.21
C ASP A 64 25.09 2.01 0.17
N ASP A 65 24.93 1.67 1.46
CA ASP A 65 23.75 0.91 1.90
C ASP A 65 22.45 1.71 1.69
N LYS A 66 22.51 3.02 1.97
CA LYS A 66 21.39 3.94 1.84
C LYS A 66 21.03 4.17 0.38
N GLU A 67 22.03 4.43 -0.46
CA GLU A 67 21.89 4.61 -1.90
C GLU A 67 21.27 3.36 -2.53
N PHE A 68 21.80 2.16 -2.23
CA PHE A 68 21.20 0.91 -2.70
C PHE A 68 19.73 0.75 -2.31
N LEU A 69 19.34 1.12 -1.09
CA LEU A 69 17.93 1.04 -0.66
C LEU A 69 17.03 2.01 -1.45
N VAL A 70 17.52 3.22 -1.75
CA VAL A 70 16.81 4.18 -2.61
C VAL A 70 16.69 3.62 -4.03
N GLU A 71 17.78 3.14 -4.62
CA GLU A 71 17.81 2.58 -5.98
C GLU A 71 16.91 1.36 -6.14
N VAL A 72 16.72 0.55 -5.09
CA VAL A 72 15.76 -0.57 -5.10
C VAL A 72 14.32 -0.05 -5.28
N TYR A 73 13.94 1.04 -4.62
CA TYR A 73 12.61 1.65 -4.79
C TYR A 73 12.47 2.38 -6.13
N GLU A 74 13.52 3.02 -6.62
CA GLU A 74 13.56 3.55 -7.98
C GLU A 74 13.42 2.44 -9.03
N ALA A 75 13.98 1.25 -8.77
CA ALA A 75 13.78 0.09 -9.61
C ALA A 75 12.32 -0.39 -9.61
N PHE A 76 11.59 -0.29 -8.48
CA PHE A 76 10.13 -0.54 -8.48
C PHE A 76 9.35 0.52 -9.24
N TRP A 77 9.80 1.76 -9.20
CA TRP A 77 9.19 2.82 -10.01
C TRP A 77 9.36 2.53 -11.51
N TRP A 78 10.59 2.32 -11.98
CA TRP A 78 10.85 2.00 -13.39
C TRP A 78 10.18 0.70 -13.83
N GLY A 79 10.33 -0.37 -13.03
CA GLY A 79 9.74 -1.67 -13.31
C GLY A 79 8.22 -1.62 -13.32
N GLY A 80 7.61 -0.95 -12.34
CA GLY A 80 6.16 -0.77 -12.25
C GLY A 80 5.57 -0.05 -13.46
N LEU A 81 6.23 1.01 -13.95
CA LEU A 81 5.82 1.67 -15.20
C LEU A 81 5.90 0.72 -16.39
N TRP A 82 6.99 -0.04 -16.50
CA TRP A 82 7.21 -0.97 -17.61
C TRP A 82 6.17 -2.11 -17.65
N VAL A 83 5.80 -2.64 -16.49
CA VAL A 83 4.84 -3.76 -16.38
C VAL A 83 3.38 -3.34 -16.21
N GLY A 84 3.08 -2.04 -16.29
CA GLY A 84 1.71 -1.53 -16.32
C GLY A 84 1.05 -1.31 -14.95
N TYR A 85 1.85 -1.00 -13.92
CA TYR A 85 1.38 -0.63 -12.57
C TYR A 85 1.78 0.82 -12.22
N PRO A 86 1.27 1.84 -12.95
CA PRO A 86 1.68 3.22 -12.78
C PRO A 86 1.38 3.79 -11.39
N GLU A 87 0.32 3.32 -10.71
CA GLU A 87 -0.04 3.75 -9.36
C GLU A 87 0.99 3.29 -8.33
N ALA A 88 1.34 2.00 -8.34
CA ALA A 88 2.36 1.43 -7.46
C ALA A 88 3.73 2.08 -7.72
N ALA A 89 4.05 2.31 -9.00
CA ALA A 89 5.26 2.97 -9.42
C ALA A 89 5.36 4.41 -8.88
N LYS A 90 4.26 5.16 -8.94
CA LYS A 90 4.16 6.52 -8.39
C LYS A 90 4.31 6.54 -6.87
N LEU A 91 3.73 5.58 -6.16
CA LEU A 91 3.88 5.45 -4.71
C LEU A 91 5.33 5.15 -4.32
N ALA A 92 6.00 4.22 -5.02
CA ALA A 92 7.39 3.87 -4.77
C ALA A 92 8.34 5.06 -5.01
N SER A 93 8.15 5.79 -6.11
CA SER A 93 8.93 7.00 -6.42
C SER A 93 8.77 8.09 -5.35
N HIS A 94 7.52 8.40 -4.96
CA HIS A 94 7.26 9.45 -3.98
C HIS A 94 7.75 9.08 -2.57
N TYR A 95 7.84 7.79 -2.25
CA TYR A 95 8.37 7.32 -0.97
C TYR A 95 9.83 7.71 -0.76
N VAL A 96 10.65 7.60 -1.80
CA VAL A 96 12.10 7.87 -1.74
C VAL A 96 12.50 9.24 -2.29
N SER A 97 11.60 9.98 -2.95
CA SER A 97 11.83 11.39 -3.29
C SER A 97 11.94 12.30 -2.06
N MET A 98 11.53 11.80 -0.88
CA MET A 98 11.47 12.51 0.40
C MET A 98 10.50 13.71 0.40
N GLU A 99 9.67 13.84 -0.63
CA GLU A 99 8.61 14.82 -0.70
C GLU A 99 7.47 14.41 0.25
N GLY A 100 7.52 14.90 1.48
CA GLY A 100 6.41 14.70 2.42
C GLY A 100 5.18 15.48 1.98
N ASN A 101 4.01 14.98 2.36
CA ASN A 101 2.75 15.65 2.09
C ASN A 101 1.77 15.53 3.29
N THR A 102 0.60 16.16 3.20
CA THR A 102 -0.39 16.18 4.29
C THR A 102 -1.72 15.63 3.81
N LYS A 103 -2.61 15.26 4.75
CA LYS A 103 -3.97 14.81 4.38
C LYS A 103 -4.78 15.86 3.60
N SER A 104 -4.50 17.14 3.84
CA SER A 104 -5.09 18.27 3.09
C SER A 104 -4.47 18.45 1.70
N ASN A 105 -3.21 18.07 1.51
CA ASN A 105 -2.50 18.11 0.24
C ASN A 105 -1.86 16.74 -0.06
N PRO A 106 -2.65 15.71 -0.37
CA PRO A 106 -2.14 14.36 -0.58
C PRO A 106 -1.58 14.17 -1.98
N LEU A 107 -0.77 13.13 -2.16
CA LEU A 107 -0.39 12.65 -3.48
C LEU A 107 -1.63 12.10 -4.21
N MET A 108 -1.99 12.70 -5.34
CA MET A 108 -3.11 12.21 -6.14
C MET A 108 -2.67 11.00 -6.97
N VAL A 109 -3.41 9.89 -6.87
CA VAL A 109 -3.16 8.64 -7.60
C VAL A 109 -4.37 8.32 -8.47
N ASP A 110 -4.13 7.66 -9.61
CA ASP A 110 -5.20 7.26 -10.51
C ASP A 110 -6.20 6.31 -9.79
N PRO A 111 -7.51 6.60 -9.85
CA PRO A 111 -8.51 5.83 -9.12
C PRO A 111 -8.96 4.55 -9.84
N THR A 112 -8.51 4.28 -11.07
CA THR A 112 -9.09 3.24 -11.96
C THR A 112 -9.13 1.87 -11.31
N ILE A 113 -8.01 1.42 -10.72
CA ILE A 113 -7.91 0.11 -10.05
C ILE A 113 -8.91 -0.06 -8.90
N TYR A 114 -9.26 1.03 -8.22
CA TYR A 114 -10.26 1.02 -7.14
C TYR A 114 -11.67 1.14 -7.68
N ARG A 115 -11.90 2.06 -8.62
CA ARG A 115 -13.20 2.29 -9.23
C ARG A 115 -13.79 1.02 -9.83
N GLU A 116 -12.93 0.17 -10.38
CA GLU A 116 -13.31 -1.06 -11.08
C GLU A 116 -13.31 -2.30 -10.16
N ALA A 117 -12.84 -2.17 -8.91
CA ALA A 117 -12.83 -3.27 -7.96
C ALA A 117 -14.26 -3.71 -7.57
N PRO A 118 -14.58 -5.02 -7.56
CA PRO A 118 -15.95 -5.50 -7.28
C PRO A 118 -16.53 -5.02 -5.94
N ILE A 119 -15.74 -5.06 -4.87
CA ILE A 119 -16.15 -4.54 -3.56
C ILE A 119 -16.46 -3.03 -3.59
N VAL A 120 -15.71 -2.24 -4.36
CA VAL A 120 -15.95 -0.79 -4.48
C VAL A 120 -17.23 -0.54 -5.27
N ILE A 121 -17.44 -1.24 -6.38
CA ILE A 121 -18.67 -1.15 -7.19
C ILE A 121 -19.90 -1.45 -6.34
N GLU A 122 -19.89 -2.55 -5.58
CA GLU A 122 -21.01 -2.93 -4.73
C GLU A 122 -21.19 -1.95 -3.55
N THR A 123 -20.11 -1.44 -2.98
CA THR A 123 -20.17 -0.41 -1.93
C THR A 123 -20.76 0.89 -2.47
N MET A 124 -20.36 1.33 -3.68
CA MET A 124 -20.94 2.50 -4.34
C MET A 124 -22.45 2.33 -4.52
N LYS A 125 -22.93 1.17 -4.99
CA LYS A 125 -24.36 0.89 -5.12
C LYS A 125 -25.09 0.96 -3.78
N ALA A 126 -24.52 0.38 -2.72
CA ALA A 126 -25.09 0.43 -1.38
C ALA A 126 -25.15 1.86 -0.83
N MET A 127 -24.07 2.63 -0.98
CA MET A 127 -24.00 4.02 -0.52
C MET A 127 -24.97 4.92 -1.28
N LYS A 128 -25.15 4.74 -2.60
CA LYS A 128 -26.18 5.47 -3.37
C LYS A 128 -27.59 5.23 -2.82
N ARG A 129 -27.93 3.99 -2.45
CA ARG A 129 -29.22 3.69 -1.80
C ARG A 129 -29.36 4.40 -0.46
N TYR A 130 -28.30 4.41 0.34
CA TYR A 130 -28.30 5.14 1.62
C TYR A 130 -28.43 6.64 1.43
N ILE A 131 -27.76 7.24 0.43
CA ILE A 131 -27.89 8.65 0.07
C ILE A 131 -29.36 8.99 -0.24
N LEU A 132 -30.02 8.19 -1.09
CA LEU A 132 -31.43 8.40 -1.43
C LEU A 132 -32.35 8.26 -0.20
N GLU A 133 -32.06 7.30 0.69
CA GLU A 133 -32.81 7.11 1.93
C GLU A 133 -32.63 8.30 2.88
N GLN A 134 -31.41 8.77 3.08
CA GLN A 134 -31.13 9.96 3.91
C GLN A 134 -31.83 11.19 3.35
N LYS A 135 -31.74 11.39 2.03
CA LYS A 135 -32.45 12.47 1.32
C LYS A 135 -33.95 12.41 1.56
N LYS A 136 -34.59 11.25 1.34
CA LYS A 136 -36.03 11.05 1.55
C LYS A 136 -36.46 11.35 2.99
N ASN A 137 -35.58 11.09 3.95
CA ASN A 137 -35.81 11.31 5.36
C ASN A 137 -35.38 12.71 5.85
N ASN A 138 -35.03 13.64 4.95
CA ASN A 138 -34.51 14.98 5.28
C ASN A 138 -33.31 14.96 6.23
N ARG A 139 -32.42 13.97 6.07
CA ARG A 139 -31.17 13.83 6.83
C ARG A 139 -29.98 14.22 5.96
N ASN A 140 -28.86 14.56 6.61
CA ASN A 140 -27.64 14.90 5.91
C ASN A 140 -27.12 13.69 5.09
N PHE A 141 -26.91 13.91 3.80
CA PHE A 141 -26.38 12.91 2.86
C PHE A 141 -25.15 13.40 2.10
N GLN A 142 -24.65 14.61 2.42
CA GLN A 142 -23.58 15.25 1.65
C GLN A 142 -22.23 14.56 1.84
N ASN A 143 -21.95 14.03 3.03
CA ASN A 143 -20.69 13.35 3.34
C ASN A 143 -21.00 12.05 4.04
N ILE A 144 -20.79 10.92 3.37
CA ILE A 144 -21.07 9.58 3.90
C ILE A 144 -19.80 8.75 3.79
N LYS A 145 -19.53 7.95 4.81
CA LYS A 145 -18.46 6.96 4.81
C LYS A 145 -19.03 5.56 4.86
N CYS A 146 -18.35 4.60 4.22
CA CYS A 146 -18.72 3.20 4.34
C CYS A 146 -18.56 2.66 5.78
N SER A 147 -17.84 3.37 6.64
CA SER A 147 -17.68 3.08 8.07
C SER A 147 -18.68 3.79 8.98
N ASP A 148 -19.62 4.57 8.43
CA ASP A 148 -20.68 5.18 9.24
C ASP A 148 -21.58 4.06 9.81
N ASN A 149 -21.68 3.98 11.15
CA ASN A 149 -22.48 2.95 11.83
C ASN A 149 -23.94 2.89 11.33
N ALA A 150 -24.53 4.05 11.01
CA ALA A 150 -25.88 4.15 10.49
C ALA A 150 -26.03 3.61 9.05
N PHE A 151 -24.95 3.60 8.26
CA PHE A 151 -24.90 2.93 6.96
C PHE A 151 -24.69 1.43 7.15
N ASP A 152 -23.76 1.04 8.02
CA ASP A 152 -23.38 -0.36 8.24
C ASP A 152 -24.55 -1.25 8.70
N GLN A 153 -25.46 -0.67 9.50
CA GLN A 153 -26.67 -1.35 9.97
C GLN A 153 -27.74 -1.58 8.88
N LYS A 154 -27.55 -1.07 7.65
CA LYS A 154 -28.56 -1.15 6.60
C LYS A 154 -28.56 -2.50 5.88
N PRO A 155 -29.73 -2.99 5.43
CA PRO A 155 -29.82 -4.28 4.73
C PRO A 155 -28.92 -4.38 3.48
N TYR A 156 -28.76 -3.27 2.74
CA TYR A 156 -27.88 -3.25 1.56
C TYR A 156 -26.38 -3.18 1.91
N ALA A 157 -25.99 -2.74 3.10
CA ALA A 157 -24.61 -2.84 3.57
C ALA A 157 -24.28 -4.28 3.97
N ARG A 158 -25.23 -5.03 4.56
CA ARG A 158 -25.06 -6.44 4.96
C ARG A 158 -24.60 -7.36 3.83
N LYS A 159 -24.94 -7.06 2.57
CA LYS A 159 -24.44 -7.80 1.40
C LYS A 159 -22.91 -7.74 1.30
N LEU A 160 -22.31 -6.59 1.62
CA LEU A 160 -20.88 -6.32 1.49
C LEU A 160 -20.04 -7.17 2.45
N TRP A 161 -20.61 -7.52 3.60
CA TRP A 161 -19.99 -8.42 4.59
C TRP A 161 -19.92 -9.88 4.14
N ASN A 162 -20.86 -10.29 3.27
CA ASN A 162 -21.00 -11.67 2.80
C ASN A 162 -20.32 -11.92 1.45
N MET A 163 -19.65 -10.91 0.89
CA MET A 163 -18.89 -11.07 -0.36
C MET A 163 -17.65 -11.95 -0.14
N ASN A 164 -17.19 -12.60 -1.22
CA ASN A 164 -16.02 -13.46 -1.14
C ASN A 164 -14.74 -12.62 -1.05
N GLU A 165 -14.01 -12.74 0.06
CA GLU A 165 -12.79 -11.96 0.33
C GLU A 165 -11.71 -12.16 -0.75
N ASN A 166 -11.57 -13.37 -1.30
CA ASN A 166 -10.50 -13.73 -2.22
C ASN A 166 -10.77 -13.34 -3.67
N THR A 167 -12.04 -13.26 -4.09
CA THR A 167 -12.40 -13.01 -5.50
C THR A 167 -13.09 -11.67 -5.73
N GLN A 168 -13.83 -11.17 -4.75
CA GLN A 168 -14.61 -9.94 -4.86
C GLN A 168 -14.11 -8.86 -3.91
N GLY A 169 -13.47 -9.26 -2.81
CA GLY A 169 -13.29 -8.41 -1.65
C GLY A 169 -14.55 -8.36 -0.79
N ARG A 170 -14.41 -7.89 0.45
CA ARG A 170 -15.53 -7.78 1.40
C ARG A 170 -15.37 -6.61 2.36
N MET A 171 -16.49 -6.20 2.96
CA MET A 171 -16.45 -5.33 4.13
C MET A 171 -16.18 -6.16 5.38
N VAL A 172 -15.36 -5.63 6.28
CA VAL A 172 -15.07 -6.21 7.60
C VAL A 172 -15.39 -5.22 8.71
N LYS A 173 -15.07 -5.62 9.95
CA LYS A 173 -15.32 -4.83 11.17
C LYS A 173 -14.95 -3.35 10.97
N ASP A 174 -15.79 -2.48 11.50
CA ASP A 174 -15.65 -1.02 11.47
C ASP A 174 -15.77 -0.42 10.05
N GLY A 175 -16.40 -1.17 9.13
CA GLY A 175 -16.71 -0.74 7.75
C GLY A 175 -15.49 -0.62 6.83
N VAL A 176 -14.39 -1.27 7.19
CA VAL A 176 -13.19 -1.37 6.34
C VAL A 176 -13.51 -2.22 5.12
N LEU A 177 -13.20 -1.72 3.93
CA LEU A 177 -13.27 -2.50 2.70
C LEU A 177 -11.95 -3.23 2.48
N ARG A 178 -12.05 -4.52 2.15
CA ARG A 178 -10.93 -5.36 1.72
C ARG A 178 -11.03 -5.64 0.23
N SER A 179 -10.06 -5.20 -0.56
CA SER A 179 -9.95 -5.64 -1.96
C SER A 179 -9.31 -7.04 -2.03
N PRO A 180 -9.68 -7.85 -3.04
CA PRO A 180 -9.07 -9.16 -3.22
C PRO A 180 -7.59 -9.00 -3.57
N GLN A 181 -6.71 -9.62 -2.79
CA GLN A 181 -5.27 -9.51 -2.99
C GLN A 181 -4.54 -10.76 -2.47
N ASN A 182 -3.80 -11.41 -3.37
CA ASN A 182 -3.07 -12.65 -3.09
C ASN A 182 -1.74 -12.40 -2.37
N ASN A 183 -1.20 -11.18 -2.46
CA ASN A 183 -0.01 -10.78 -1.71
C ASN A 183 -0.42 -10.22 -0.33
N THR A 184 0.00 -10.89 0.74
CA THR A 184 -0.38 -10.55 2.11
C THR A 184 -0.06 -9.11 2.51
N ARG A 185 1.04 -8.54 2.01
CA ARG A 185 1.40 -7.15 2.32
C ARG A 185 0.71 -6.15 1.42
N LEU A 186 0.58 -6.40 0.11
CA LEU A 186 -0.27 -5.53 -0.73
C LEU A 186 -1.70 -5.48 -0.17
N HIS A 187 -2.20 -6.61 0.33
CA HIS A 187 -3.50 -6.68 1.02
C HIS A 187 -3.53 -5.77 2.26
N ARG A 188 -2.43 -5.67 3.02
CA ARG A 188 -2.32 -4.82 4.21
C ARG A 188 -2.06 -3.35 3.90
N ALA A 189 -1.24 -3.05 2.89
CA ALA A 189 -0.81 -1.71 2.51
C ALA A 189 -1.91 -0.92 1.80
N ASP A 190 -2.57 -1.59 0.85
CA ASP A 190 -3.45 -0.93 -0.12
C ASP A 190 -4.79 -1.67 -0.28
N GLY A 191 -4.88 -2.87 0.31
CA GLY A 191 -6.09 -3.68 0.32
C GLY A 191 -7.10 -3.30 1.39
N HIS A 192 -6.75 -2.49 2.39
CA HIS A 192 -7.68 -2.02 3.43
C HIS A 192 -7.93 -0.53 3.30
N PHE A 193 -9.17 -0.14 3.04
CA PHE A 193 -9.48 1.27 2.83
C PHE A 193 -10.93 1.60 3.18
N TYR A 194 -11.20 2.90 3.31
CA TYR A 194 -12.54 3.43 3.48
C TYR A 194 -12.96 4.21 2.24
N LEU A 195 -14.14 3.90 1.73
CA LEU A 195 -14.77 4.68 0.68
C LEU A 195 -15.61 5.80 1.31
N ASN A 196 -15.34 7.03 0.89
CA ASN A 196 -16.05 8.23 1.31
C ASN A 196 -16.77 8.84 0.11
N THR A 197 -17.90 9.49 0.36
CA THR A 197 -18.61 10.29 -0.65
C THR A 197 -18.65 11.75 -0.26
N ILE A 198 -18.60 12.60 -1.29
CA ILE A 198 -19.01 14.01 -1.20
C ILE A 198 -20.07 14.21 -2.28
N THR A 199 -21.33 14.34 -1.87
CA THR A 199 -22.49 14.39 -2.75
C THR A 199 -23.12 15.78 -2.76
N LYS A 200 -23.42 16.28 -3.96
CA LYS A 200 -24.16 17.52 -4.20
C LYS A 200 -25.39 17.22 -5.03
N GLU A 201 -26.51 17.85 -4.67
CA GLU A 201 -27.74 17.80 -5.43
C GLU A 201 -27.82 18.96 -6.42
N SER A 202 -28.29 18.66 -7.63
CA SER A 202 -28.55 19.65 -8.67
C SER A 202 -29.78 19.19 -9.46
N GLY A 203 -30.95 19.72 -9.09
CA GLY A 203 -32.24 19.31 -9.67
C GLY A 203 -32.51 17.82 -9.46
N ASN A 204 -32.77 17.08 -10.55
CA ASN A 204 -33.05 15.63 -10.50
C ASN A 204 -31.79 14.74 -10.49
N SER A 205 -30.61 15.33 -10.31
CA SER A 205 -29.34 14.61 -10.37
C SER A 205 -28.51 14.82 -9.12
N LEU A 206 -27.75 13.78 -8.77
CA LEU A 206 -26.76 13.79 -7.71
C LEU A 206 -25.37 13.68 -8.34
N SER A 207 -24.51 14.65 -8.05
CA SER A 207 -23.09 14.58 -8.36
C SER A 207 -22.37 14.06 -7.13
N THR A 208 -21.75 12.89 -7.24
CA THR A 208 -21.01 12.25 -6.14
C THR A 208 -19.54 12.16 -6.50
N THR A 209 -18.71 12.68 -5.61
CA THR A 209 -17.27 12.47 -5.62
C THR A 209 -16.96 11.31 -4.67
N TRP A 210 -16.39 10.24 -5.21
CA TRP A 210 -15.93 9.08 -4.47
C TRP A 210 -14.46 9.28 -4.10
N ARG A 211 -14.11 9.01 -2.85
CA ARG A 211 -12.78 9.31 -2.33
C ARG A 211 -12.25 8.20 -1.42
N ILE A 212 -11.01 7.82 -1.67
CA ILE A 212 -10.18 7.00 -0.77
C ILE A 212 -9.00 7.86 -0.34
N ASP A 213 -8.80 7.98 0.96
CA ASP A 213 -7.62 8.60 1.57
C ASP A 213 -6.87 7.52 2.34
N SER A 214 -5.57 7.39 2.11
CA SER A 214 -4.74 6.41 2.79
C SER A 214 -3.35 6.98 3.09
N TYR A 215 -2.67 6.37 4.06
CA TYR A 215 -1.35 6.76 4.51
C TYR A 215 -0.36 5.68 4.11
N TYR A 216 0.60 6.02 3.27
CA TYR A 216 1.61 5.10 2.79
C TYR A 216 2.74 5.01 3.81
N ASP A 217 2.68 3.97 4.63
CA ASP A 217 3.66 3.64 5.66
C ASP A 217 4.00 2.14 5.68
N PHE A 218 4.98 1.77 6.50
CA PHE A 218 5.48 0.41 6.65
C PHE A 218 5.53 0.02 8.13
N GLU A 219 5.26 -1.27 8.39
CA GLU A 219 5.28 -1.80 9.75
C GLU A 219 6.73 -2.03 10.23
N PRO A 220 7.07 -1.60 11.45
CA PRO A 220 8.42 -1.77 11.98
C PRO A 220 8.69 -3.23 12.39
N PHE A 221 9.97 -3.62 12.43
CA PHE A 221 10.38 -4.99 12.81
C PHE A 221 9.90 -5.41 14.21
N GLU A 222 9.70 -4.46 15.12
CA GLU A 222 9.30 -4.72 16.51
C GLU A 222 7.87 -5.28 16.63
N LYS A 223 6.99 -5.04 15.66
CA LYS A 223 5.61 -5.55 15.71
C LYS A 223 5.50 -6.95 15.11
N GLN A 224 5.96 -7.13 13.88
CA GLN A 224 5.94 -8.40 13.16
C GLN A 224 6.87 -8.34 11.93
N GLN A 225 7.36 -9.51 11.51
CA GLN A 225 8.18 -9.64 10.29
C GLN A 225 7.31 -9.75 9.04
N TYR A 226 6.60 -8.68 8.68
CA TYR A 226 5.90 -8.61 7.40
C TYR A 226 6.87 -8.38 6.25
N TYR A 227 6.51 -8.91 5.08
CA TYR A 227 7.26 -8.76 3.86
C TYR A 227 6.34 -8.71 2.63
N THR A 228 6.83 -8.07 1.57
CA THR A 228 6.20 -8.04 0.25
C THR A 228 6.98 -8.93 -0.71
N ASN A 229 6.27 -9.79 -1.43
CA ASN A 229 6.81 -10.46 -2.62
C ASN A 229 6.62 -9.55 -3.84
N ILE A 230 7.70 -9.02 -4.38
CA ILE A 230 7.70 -8.32 -5.67
C ILE A 230 7.95 -9.35 -6.76
N SER A 231 6.92 -9.61 -7.58
CA SER A 231 7.01 -10.56 -8.69
C SER A 231 7.90 -9.98 -9.80
N LEU A 232 8.92 -10.75 -10.16
CA LEU A 232 9.83 -10.52 -11.27
C LEU A 232 9.68 -11.69 -12.27
N GLY A 233 8.43 -11.94 -12.69
CA GLY A 233 8.08 -13.10 -13.52
C GLY A 233 7.85 -14.36 -12.69
N ALA A 234 8.65 -15.40 -12.93
CA ALA A 234 8.54 -16.68 -12.21
C ALA A 234 9.17 -16.68 -10.81
N ILE A 235 9.89 -15.61 -10.47
CA ILE A 235 10.67 -15.46 -9.24
C ILE A 235 10.22 -14.21 -8.50
N ASN A 236 10.38 -14.19 -7.18
CA ASN A 236 9.96 -13.09 -6.32
C ASN A 236 11.14 -12.51 -5.55
N LEU A 237 11.27 -11.18 -5.55
CA LEU A 237 12.12 -10.46 -4.60
C LEU A 237 11.33 -10.23 -3.31
N ILE A 238 11.94 -10.50 -2.16
CA ILE A 238 11.35 -10.32 -0.84
C ILE A 238 11.91 -9.05 -0.20
N ILE A 239 11.01 -8.16 0.22
CA ILE A 239 11.35 -6.93 0.95
C ILE A 239 10.59 -6.91 2.26
N TYR A 240 11.32 -6.72 3.35
CA TYR A 240 10.72 -6.61 4.67
C TYR A 240 10.17 -5.20 4.89
N ASP A 241 8.95 -5.11 5.40
CA ASP A 241 8.36 -3.82 5.78
C ASP A 241 9.21 -3.10 6.82
N GLY A 242 9.76 -3.86 7.78
CA GLY A 242 10.61 -3.28 8.81
C GLY A 242 11.87 -2.63 8.23
N LEU A 243 12.37 -3.10 7.08
CA LEU A 243 13.50 -2.45 6.40
C LEU A 243 13.03 -1.15 5.74
N SER A 244 11.88 -1.20 5.06
CA SER A 244 11.23 -0.02 4.48
C SER A 244 10.94 1.05 5.52
N GLU A 245 10.35 0.70 6.67
CA GLU A 245 10.13 1.62 7.79
C GLU A 245 11.45 2.20 8.31
N TYR A 246 12.49 1.36 8.42
CA TYR A 246 13.79 1.80 8.86
C TYR A 246 14.45 2.81 7.90
N MET A 247 14.14 2.77 6.59
CA MET A 247 14.58 3.81 5.64
C MET A 247 14.09 5.20 6.03
N VAL A 248 12.91 5.32 6.64
CA VAL A 248 12.41 6.60 7.20
C VAL A 248 13.32 7.06 8.34
N ARG A 249 13.74 6.14 9.21
CA ARG A 249 14.66 6.44 10.32
C ARG A 249 16.06 6.81 9.84
N LEU A 250 16.49 6.26 8.70
CA LEU A 250 17.74 6.62 8.03
C LEU A 250 17.67 7.97 7.31
N GLY A 251 16.47 8.55 7.13
CA GLY A 251 16.27 9.82 6.44
C GLY A 251 16.37 9.71 4.92
N VAL A 252 16.15 8.52 4.35
CA VAL A 252 16.22 8.26 2.90
C VAL A 252 14.85 7.96 2.28
N ALA A 253 13.80 8.01 3.10
CA ALA A 253 12.42 7.86 2.68
C ALA A 253 11.50 8.62 3.62
N LYS A 254 10.25 8.86 3.20
CA LYS A 254 9.26 9.55 4.03
C LYS A 254 7.85 8.98 3.82
N PRO A 255 7.10 8.67 4.89
CA PRO A 255 5.70 8.27 4.76
C PRO A 255 4.83 9.48 4.38
N PHE A 256 3.74 9.22 3.66
CA PHE A 256 2.94 10.28 3.05
C PHE A 256 1.46 9.89 2.88
N TRP A 257 0.59 10.87 2.76
CA TRP A 257 -0.81 10.69 2.40
C TRP A 257 -1.00 10.59 0.89
N TYR A 258 -1.85 9.69 0.43
CA TYR A 258 -2.30 9.64 -0.95
C TYR A 258 -3.82 9.60 -1.03
N ARG A 259 -4.34 10.05 -2.18
CA ARG A 259 -5.78 10.12 -2.46
C ARG A 259 -6.08 9.59 -3.85
N MET A 260 -7.07 8.72 -3.92
CA MET A 260 -7.79 8.40 -5.15
C MET A 260 -9.15 9.08 -5.12
N GLU A 261 -9.51 9.78 -6.19
CA GLU A 261 -10.77 10.49 -6.29
C GLU A 261 -11.36 10.38 -7.70
N TRP A 262 -12.65 10.08 -7.81
CA TRP A 262 -13.38 10.10 -9.08
C TRP A 262 -14.79 10.64 -8.88
N LYS A 263 -15.39 11.14 -9.97
CA LYS A 263 -16.72 11.75 -9.94
C LYS A 263 -17.69 10.95 -10.78
N GLU A 264 -18.95 10.96 -10.35
CA GLU A 264 -20.06 10.36 -11.05
C GLU A 264 -21.29 11.27 -10.92
N VAL A 265 -22.10 11.33 -11.98
CA VAL A 265 -23.43 11.94 -11.97
C VAL A 265 -24.46 10.83 -12.17
N TRP A 266 -25.46 10.79 -11.32
CA TRP A 266 -26.53 9.77 -11.37
C TRP A 266 -27.88 10.37 -10.98
N ASN A 267 -28.96 9.74 -11.46
CA ASN A 267 -30.32 10.22 -11.26
C ASN A 267 -30.81 9.95 -9.83
N ASN A 268 -31.59 10.89 -9.30
CA ASN A 268 -32.14 10.80 -7.95
C ASN A 268 -33.53 10.14 -7.87
N THR A 269 -34.02 9.61 -9.00
CA THR A 269 -35.30 8.90 -9.18
C THR A 269 -35.17 7.40 -8.96
#